data_AF-A0A661Q568-F1
#
_entry.id   AF-A0A661Q568-F1
#
_cell.length_a   1.000
_cell.length_b   1.000
_cell.length_c   1.000
_cell.angle_alpha   90.00
_cell.angle_beta   90.00
_cell.angle_gamma   90.00
#
_symmetry.space_group_name_H-M   'P 1'
#
loop_
_entity.id
_entity.type
_entity.pdbx_description
1 polymer ?
#
loop_
_entity_poly.entity_id
_entity_poly.type
_entity_poly.pdbx_seq_one_letter_code
_entity_poly.pdbx_strand_id
1 'polypeptide(L)'
;MNLHYRTIAVIVMALSFSICSAYAEGPSKADLAKAAQNPIANMISLPLQNNINTGIGPDNETQNILNIQPVYPFSLNDDWNVITRTILPVISQPGALTGDGRKNGLGDLNFTAFFSPAAAAAAFTWGIGPTFVLPTASDDALGSDKWSGGIAAVGLAMPGNWVVGSLVSNIWSIGGSGKNDVNLFTWQYFINYNLPNGWYLTSAPIYG
;
A
#
# COMPACT_ATOMS: atom_id res chain seq x y z
N MET A 1 5.29 -34.32 0.04
CA MET A 1 6.25 -33.81 1.05
C MET A 1 5.62 -32.53 1.61
N ASN A 2 5.00 -32.63 2.79
CA ASN A 2 4.13 -31.58 3.34
C ASN A 2 4.98 -30.46 3.96
N LEU A 3 5.08 -29.31 3.28
CA LEU A 3 5.68 -28.12 3.86
C LEU A 3 4.74 -27.56 4.92
N HIS A 4 5.20 -27.57 6.16
CA HIS A 4 4.54 -26.92 7.28
C HIS A 4 4.73 -25.40 7.14
N TYR A 5 3.63 -24.66 7.03
CA TYR A 5 3.64 -23.20 7.09
C TYR A 5 3.99 -22.77 8.53
N ARG A 6 5.26 -22.45 8.76
CA ARG A 6 5.69 -21.77 9.98
C ARG A 6 5.44 -20.29 9.77
N THR A 7 4.68 -19.67 10.65
CA THR A 7 4.41 -18.24 10.70
C THR A 7 5.71 -17.45 10.59
N ILE A 8 5.99 -16.86 9.42
CA ILE A 8 7.12 -15.95 9.23
C ILE A 8 6.66 -14.60 9.77
N ALA A 9 7.26 -14.18 10.90
CA ALA A 9 7.15 -12.82 11.36
C ALA A 9 7.95 -11.91 10.41
N VAL A 10 7.26 -11.26 9.48
CA VAL A 10 7.87 -10.27 8.58
C VAL A 10 7.99 -8.96 9.37
N ILE A 11 9.22 -8.60 9.75
CA ILE A 11 9.53 -7.27 10.28
C ILE A 11 9.68 -6.33 9.08
N VAL A 12 8.62 -5.62 8.73
CA VAL A 12 8.67 -4.56 7.71
C VAL A 12 9.27 -3.31 8.35
N MET A 13 10.55 -3.04 8.07
CA MET A 13 11.16 -1.74 8.40
C MET A 13 10.96 -0.80 7.21
N ALA A 14 9.92 0.05 7.29
CA ALA A 14 9.62 1.04 6.26
C ALA A 14 10.47 2.30 6.47
N LEU A 15 11.34 2.61 5.51
CA LEU A 15 12.03 3.89 5.39
C LEU A 15 11.32 4.74 4.32
N SER A 16 10.49 5.69 4.74
CA SER A 16 9.81 6.65 3.86
C SER A 16 10.61 7.95 3.82
N PHE A 17 11.22 8.27 2.67
CA PHE A 17 11.77 9.60 2.40
C PHE A 17 10.71 10.45 1.69
N SER A 18 10.25 11.52 2.33
CA SER A 18 9.45 12.58 1.67
C SER A 18 10.34 13.78 1.39
N ILE A 19 10.51 14.12 0.12
CA ILE A 19 11.17 15.36 -0.31
C ILE A 19 10.08 16.43 -0.36
N CYS A 20 10.12 17.39 0.57
CA CYS A 20 9.25 18.57 0.52
C CYS A 20 10.06 19.75 -0.03
N SER A 21 9.80 20.16 -1.27
CA SER A 21 10.28 21.45 -1.78
C SER A 21 9.54 22.58 -1.08
N ALA A 22 10.26 23.50 -0.45
CA ALA A 22 9.70 24.63 0.25
C ALA A 22 9.51 25.82 -0.70
N TYR A 23 8.27 26.26 -0.92
CA TYR A 23 7.91 27.63 -1.29
C TYR A 23 6.45 27.93 -0.89
N ALA A 24 6.24 29.17 -0.43
CA ALA A 24 5.00 29.83 -0.01
C ALA A 24 4.39 29.38 1.34
N GLU A 25 3.63 30.29 1.95
CA GLU A 25 2.93 30.17 3.25
C GLU A 25 1.89 29.03 3.19
N GLY A 26 2.41 27.80 3.20
CA GLY A 26 1.67 26.56 3.06
C GLY A 26 1.31 25.94 4.41
N PRO A 27 0.64 24.77 4.40
CA PRO A 27 0.31 24.04 5.62
C PRO A 27 1.56 23.83 6.48
N SER A 28 1.41 23.84 7.81
CA SER A 28 2.55 23.65 8.69
C SER A 28 3.23 22.30 8.39
N LYS A 29 4.52 22.18 8.71
CA LYS A 29 5.23 20.89 8.56
C LYS A 29 4.51 19.73 9.24
N ALA A 30 3.79 20.00 10.33
CA ALA A 30 2.99 19.01 11.03
C ALA A 30 1.74 18.62 10.25
N ASP A 31 1.06 19.57 9.60
CA ASP A 31 -0.12 19.30 8.77
C ASP A 31 0.24 18.53 7.52
N LEU A 32 1.38 18.87 6.89
CA LEU A 32 1.93 18.11 5.75
C LEU A 32 2.29 16.69 6.15
N ALA A 33 2.91 16.49 7.32
CA ALA A 33 3.25 15.15 7.81
C ALA A 33 2.00 14.29 8.03
N LYS A 34 0.94 14.85 8.63
CA LYS A 34 -0.33 14.16 8.80
C LYS A 34 -1.02 13.84 7.48
N ALA A 35 -1.03 14.79 6.53
CA ALA A 35 -1.58 14.56 5.20
C ALA A 35 -0.84 13.44 4.47
N ALA A 36 0.49 13.38 4.57
CA ALA A 36 1.30 12.30 3.98
C ALA A 36 1.04 10.92 4.60
N GLN A 37 0.56 10.86 5.85
CA GLN A 37 0.20 9.62 6.55
C GLN A 37 -1.22 9.14 6.21
N ASN A 38 -2.07 10.00 5.67
CA ASN A 38 -3.46 9.69 5.38
C ASN A 38 -3.59 9.07 3.97
N PRO A 39 -3.94 7.77 3.84
CA PRO A 39 -4.03 7.07 2.55
C PRO A 39 -5.13 7.59 1.61
N ILE A 40 -6.06 8.41 2.11
CA ILE A 40 -7.11 9.08 1.34
C ILE A 40 -7.08 10.60 1.55
N ALA A 41 -5.91 11.16 1.85
CA ALA A 41 -5.75 12.61 1.83
C ALA A 41 -6.07 13.17 0.45
N ASN A 42 -6.74 14.33 0.41
CA ASN A 42 -6.95 15.08 -0.81
C ASN A 42 -5.66 15.83 -1.21
N MET A 43 -4.57 15.08 -1.43
CA MET A 43 -3.27 15.57 -1.85
C MET A 43 -2.67 14.65 -2.92
N ILE A 44 -2.23 15.25 -4.03
CA ILE A 44 -1.45 14.51 -5.03
C ILE A 44 -0.10 14.14 -4.41
N SER A 45 0.25 12.85 -4.44
CA SER A 45 1.53 12.37 -3.88
C SER A 45 2.11 11.20 -4.67
N LEU A 46 3.41 11.00 -4.54
CA LEU A 46 4.14 9.87 -5.11
C LEU A 46 5.04 9.21 -4.05
N PRO A 47 4.48 8.44 -3.11
CA PRO A 47 5.25 7.70 -2.13
C PRO A 47 6.07 6.60 -2.80
N LEU A 48 7.31 6.48 -2.36
CA LEU A 48 8.20 5.38 -2.66
C LEU A 48 8.43 4.58 -1.38
N GLN A 49 8.15 3.28 -1.42
CA GLN A 49 8.34 2.39 -0.28
C GLN A 49 9.20 1.20 -0.70
N ASN A 50 10.38 1.07 -0.10
CA ASN A 50 11.26 -0.06 -0.33
C ASN A 50 11.14 -1.07 0.81
N ASN A 51 10.80 -2.32 0.49
CA ASN A 51 10.69 -3.43 1.42
C ASN A 51 11.87 -4.38 1.20
N ILE A 52 12.70 -4.56 2.23
CA ILE A 52 13.81 -5.52 2.23
C ILE A 52 13.41 -6.69 3.11
N ASN A 53 13.10 -7.83 2.48
CA ASN A 53 12.68 -9.04 3.16
C ASN A 53 13.86 -10.02 3.19
N THR A 54 14.37 -10.33 4.38
CA THR A 54 15.47 -11.29 4.60
C THR A 54 14.92 -12.62 5.11
N GLY A 55 15.75 -13.68 5.20
CA GLY A 55 15.27 -14.97 5.75
C GLY A 55 14.55 -15.86 4.75
N ILE A 56 14.69 -15.62 3.45
CA ILE A 56 13.93 -16.34 2.43
C ILE A 56 14.70 -17.58 1.97
N GLY A 57 14.06 -18.74 2.13
CA GLY A 57 14.62 -20.02 1.68
C GLY A 57 15.78 -20.54 2.54
N PRO A 58 16.33 -21.72 2.20
CA PRO A 58 17.40 -22.37 2.96
C PRO A 58 18.71 -21.57 2.98
N ASP A 59 18.96 -20.78 1.93
CA ASP A 59 20.20 -20.00 1.78
C ASP A 59 20.10 -18.56 2.35
N ASN A 60 19.04 -18.28 3.12
CA ASN A 60 18.80 -16.96 3.74
C ASN A 60 18.86 -15.80 2.73
N GLU A 61 18.24 -15.99 1.57
CA GLU A 61 18.25 -15.00 0.50
C GLU A 61 17.46 -13.75 0.89
N THR A 62 17.77 -12.64 0.21
CA THR A 62 17.09 -11.36 0.38
C THR A 62 16.24 -11.06 -0.86
N GLN A 63 15.00 -10.65 -0.62
CA GLN A 63 14.09 -10.08 -1.60
C GLN A 63 14.02 -8.56 -1.40
N ASN A 64 13.94 -7.82 -2.50
CA ASN A 64 13.70 -6.39 -2.47
C ASN A 64 12.47 -6.03 -3.29
N ILE A 65 11.58 -5.20 -2.74
CA ILE A 65 10.37 -4.73 -3.42
C ILE A 65 10.28 -3.22 -3.26
N LEU A 66 10.42 -2.48 -4.35
CA LEU A 66 10.16 -1.05 -4.40
C LEU A 66 8.73 -0.80 -4.92
N ASN A 67 7.86 -0.32 -4.05
CA ASN A 67 6.51 0.11 -4.40
C ASN A 67 6.51 1.59 -4.81
N ILE A 68 6.08 1.86 -6.04
CA ILE A 68 5.83 3.20 -6.57
C ILE A 68 4.32 3.45 -6.49
N GLN A 69 3.89 4.46 -5.73
CA GLN A 69 2.51 4.54 -5.27
C GLN A 69 1.76 5.84 -5.62
N PRO A 70 1.61 6.25 -6.89
CA PRO A 70 0.96 7.52 -7.19
C PRO A 70 -0.46 7.56 -6.61
N VAL A 71 -0.76 8.67 -5.94
CA VAL A 71 -2.08 9.00 -5.41
C VAL A 71 -2.56 10.27 -6.11
N TYR A 72 -3.72 10.19 -6.75
CA TYR A 72 -4.32 11.31 -7.45
C TYR A 72 -5.78 11.47 -7.02
N PRO A 73 -6.08 12.47 -6.18
CA PRO A 73 -7.44 12.79 -5.78
C PRO A 73 -8.06 13.87 -6.68
N PHE A 74 -9.36 13.76 -6.90
CA PHE A 74 -10.17 14.77 -7.59
C PHE A 74 -11.59 14.78 -7.05
N SER A 75 -12.28 15.92 -7.15
CA SER A 75 -13.69 16.02 -6.74
C SER A 75 -14.60 15.45 -7.83
N LEU A 76 -15.51 14.56 -7.43
CA LEU A 76 -16.54 14.02 -8.31
C LEU A 76 -17.73 14.98 -8.40
N ASN A 77 -18.11 15.57 -7.26
CA ASN A 77 -19.12 16.61 -7.10
C ASN A 77 -18.91 17.32 -5.76
N ASP A 78 -19.84 18.20 -5.38
CA ASP A 78 -19.76 18.99 -4.14
C ASP A 78 -19.71 18.14 -2.86
N ASP A 79 -20.23 16.91 -2.91
CA ASP A 79 -20.35 16.02 -1.75
C ASP A 79 -19.26 14.93 -1.70
N TRP A 80 -18.61 14.61 -2.82
CA TRP A 80 -17.74 13.43 -2.96
C TRP A 80 -16.42 13.72 -3.65
N ASN A 81 -15.35 13.18 -3.08
CA ASN A 81 -14.04 13.06 -3.70
C ASN A 81 -13.79 11.61 -4.14
N VAL A 82 -13.02 11.45 -5.22
CA VAL A 82 -12.44 10.18 -5.65
C VAL A 82 -10.94 10.27 -5.45
N ILE A 83 -10.39 9.35 -4.65
CA ILE A 83 -8.96 9.22 -4.42
C ILE A 83 -8.48 7.96 -5.12
N THR A 84 -7.70 8.13 -6.19
CA THR A 84 -7.09 7.01 -6.89
C THR A 84 -5.73 6.70 -6.27
N ARG A 85 -5.44 5.41 -6.10
CA ARG A 85 -4.17 4.89 -5.63
C ARG A 85 -3.74 3.75 -6.53
N THR A 86 -2.57 3.88 -7.12
CA THR A 86 -1.92 2.81 -7.88
C THR A 86 -0.71 2.35 -7.10
N ILE A 87 -0.44 1.04 -7.07
CA ILE A 87 0.78 0.45 -6.52
C ILE A 87 1.42 -0.34 -7.65
N LEU A 88 2.60 0.09 -8.08
CA LEU A 88 3.43 -0.64 -9.02
C LEU A 88 4.68 -1.16 -8.31
N PRO A 89 4.80 -2.47 -8.08
CA PRO A 89 5.98 -3.05 -7.46
C PRO A 89 7.09 -3.30 -8.49
N VAL A 90 8.31 -2.86 -8.19
CA VAL A 90 9.55 -3.28 -8.85
C VAL A 90 10.25 -4.28 -7.93
N ILE A 91 10.37 -5.51 -8.39
CA ILE A 91 10.71 -6.67 -7.56
C ILE A 91 12.08 -7.23 -7.97
N SER A 92 12.90 -7.53 -6.98
CA SER A 92 14.05 -8.44 -7.08
C SER A 92 13.74 -9.69 -6.25
N GLN A 93 13.40 -10.77 -6.94
CA GLN A 93 12.88 -12.01 -6.37
C GLN A 93 14.00 -13.06 -6.28
N PRO A 94 14.28 -13.61 -5.08
CA PRO A 94 15.33 -14.61 -4.90
C PRO A 94 14.95 -15.97 -5.51
N GLY A 95 15.97 -16.78 -5.83
CA GLY A 95 15.81 -18.07 -6.49
C GLY A 95 14.95 -19.05 -5.69
N ALA A 96 15.00 -18.96 -4.36
CA ALA A 96 14.18 -19.75 -3.47
C ALA A 96 12.66 -19.59 -3.69
N LEU A 97 12.21 -18.46 -4.26
CA LEU A 97 10.79 -18.20 -4.53
C LEU A 97 10.41 -18.31 -6.00
N THR A 98 11.38 -18.16 -6.92
CA THR A 98 11.14 -18.30 -8.37
C THR A 98 11.29 -19.74 -8.83
N GLY A 99 12.06 -20.56 -8.09
CA GLY A 99 12.48 -21.90 -8.51
C GLY A 99 13.55 -21.90 -9.62
N ASP A 100 13.92 -20.73 -10.14
CA ASP A 100 14.86 -20.57 -11.26
C ASP A 100 15.62 -19.23 -11.15
N GLY A 101 16.67 -19.21 -10.31
CA GLY A 101 17.56 -18.06 -10.15
C GLY A 101 16.86 -16.75 -9.73
N ARG A 102 17.63 -15.67 -9.62
CA ARG A 102 17.04 -14.37 -9.27
C ARG A 102 16.32 -13.76 -10.48
N LYS A 103 15.08 -13.33 -10.29
CA LYS A 103 14.29 -12.59 -11.30
C LYS A 103 14.15 -11.13 -10.86
N ASN A 104 14.24 -10.21 -11.82
CA ASN A 104 14.07 -8.79 -11.57
C ASN A 104 13.06 -8.24 -12.57
N GLY A 105 12.12 -7.43 -12.11
CA GLY A 105 11.07 -6.94 -13.01
C GLY A 105 9.93 -6.24 -12.30
N LEU A 106 8.86 -6.00 -13.06
CA LEU A 106 7.60 -5.51 -12.53
C LEU A 106 6.80 -6.67 -11.96
N GLY A 107 6.05 -6.43 -10.89
CA GLY A 107 4.96 -7.30 -10.48
C GLY A 107 3.60 -6.81 -10.95
N ASP A 108 2.54 -7.44 -10.42
CA ASP A 108 1.17 -7.07 -10.72
C ASP A 108 0.82 -5.67 -10.17
N LEU A 109 0.20 -4.85 -11.00
CA LEU A 109 -0.24 -3.49 -10.64
C LEU A 109 -1.54 -3.58 -9.84
N ASN A 110 -1.59 -2.93 -8.69
CA ASN A 110 -2.83 -2.78 -7.92
C ASN A 110 -3.37 -1.35 -8.07
N PHE A 111 -4.61 -1.21 -8.52
CA PHE A 111 -5.32 0.07 -8.60
C PHE A 111 -6.51 0.05 -7.64
N THR A 112 -6.71 1.13 -6.89
CA THR A 112 -7.88 1.33 -6.03
C THR A 112 -8.43 2.74 -6.21
N ALA A 113 -9.75 2.88 -6.26
CA ALA A 113 -10.42 4.18 -6.29
C ALA A 113 -11.35 4.30 -5.08
N PHE A 114 -10.99 5.13 -4.10
CA PHE A 114 -11.80 5.38 -2.91
C PHE A 114 -12.76 6.53 -3.15
N PHE A 115 -14.04 6.32 -2.90
CA PHE A 115 -15.04 7.37 -2.76
C PHE A 115 -15.06 7.82 -1.30
N SER A 116 -14.80 9.11 -1.06
CA SER A 116 -14.75 9.72 0.28
C SER A 116 -15.62 10.97 0.29
N PRO A 117 -16.37 11.25 1.38
CA PRO A 117 -17.09 12.52 1.52
C PRO A 117 -16.13 13.72 1.43
N ALA A 118 -16.55 14.77 0.72
CA ALA A 118 -15.79 16.01 0.57
C ALA A 118 -15.73 16.80 1.89
N ALA A 119 -16.85 16.88 2.58
CA ALA A 119 -16.96 17.37 3.95
C ALA A 119 -16.73 16.23 4.96
N ALA A 120 -15.53 15.64 4.96
CA ALA A 120 -15.16 14.71 6.03
C ALA A 120 -15.16 15.46 7.37
N ALA A 121 -15.84 14.90 8.38
CA ALA A 121 -15.80 15.49 9.72
C ALA A 121 -14.36 15.51 10.22
N ALA A 122 -13.93 16.60 10.85
CA ALA A 122 -12.57 16.74 11.40
C ALA A 122 -12.17 15.58 12.35
N ALA A 123 -13.16 14.87 12.89
CA ALA A 123 -12.96 13.71 13.76
C ALA A 123 -12.72 12.39 13.01
N PHE A 124 -13.28 12.21 11.81
CA PHE A 124 -13.23 10.93 11.10
C PHE A 124 -13.35 11.09 9.58
N THR A 125 -12.38 10.50 8.87
CA THR A 125 -12.34 10.42 7.41
C THR A 125 -12.44 8.96 7.00
N TRP A 126 -13.20 8.68 5.95
CA TRP A 126 -13.35 7.32 5.44
C TRP A 126 -13.51 7.32 3.93
N GLY A 127 -13.20 6.17 3.33
CA GLY A 127 -13.45 5.94 1.92
C GLY A 127 -13.73 4.48 1.65
N ILE A 128 -14.48 4.21 0.59
CA ILE A 128 -14.76 2.85 0.11
C ILE A 128 -14.73 2.86 -1.41
N GLY A 129 -14.30 1.76 -2.03
CA GLY A 129 -14.47 1.62 -3.46
C GLY A 129 -13.81 0.39 -4.04
N PRO A 130 -13.83 0.27 -5.38
CA PRO A 130 -13.29 -0.88 -6.06
C PRO A 130 -11.76 -0.90 -6.04
N THR A 131 -11.21 -2.10 -5.99
CA THR A 131 -9.79 -2.39 -6.20
C THR A 131 -9.63 -3.43 -7.30
N PHE A 132 -8.56 -3.32 -8.08
CA PHE A 132 -8.23 -4.19 -9.19
C PHE A 132 -6.74 -4.54 -9.15
N VAL A 133 -6.43 -5.78 -9.47
CA VAL A 133 -5.04 -6.24 -9.68
C VAL A 133 -4.92 -6.65 -11.14
N LEU A 134 -3.99 -6.01 -11.84
CA LEU A 134 -3.73 -6.20 -13.25
C LEU A 134 -2.47 -7.07 -13.41
N PRO A 135 -2.48 -8.09 -14.28
CA PRO A 135 -1.34 -8.95 -14.51
C PRO A 135 -0.31 -8.24 -15.39
N THR A 136 0.40 -7.27 -14.82
CA THR A 136 1.45 -6.47 -15.47
C THR A 136 2.85 -6.97 -15.16
N ALA A 137 2.97 -8.08 -14.43
CA ALA A 137 4.25 -8.66 -14.10
C ALA A 137 5.05 -8.96 -15.38
N SER A 138 6.35 -8.65 -15.35
CA SER A 138 7.22 -8.86 -16.51
C SER A 138 7.79 -10.28 -16.60
N ASP A 139 7.55 -11.10 -15.57
CA ASP A 139 7.96 -12.50 -15.47
C ASP A 139 6.92 -13.23 -14.60
N ASP A 140 6.51 -14.43 -15.00
CA ASP A 140 5.47 -15.23 -14.33
C ASP A 140 5.79 -15.49 -12.84
N ALA A 141 7.07 -15.44 -12.44
CA ALA A 141 7.48 -15.60 -11.04
C ALA A 141 7.29 -14.34 -10.18
N LEU A 142 6.90 -13.21 -10.78
CA LEU A 142 6.72 -11.91 -10.13
C LEU A 142 5.25 -11.50 -10.00
N GLY A 143 4.33 -12.30 -10.53
CA GLY A 143 2.89 -12.01 -10.56
C GLY A 143 2.05 -13.26 -10.47
N SER A 144 0.74 -13.06 -10.56
CA SER A 144 -0.25 -14.13 -10.50
C SER A 144 -0.79 -14.54 -11.87
N ASP A 145 -0.54 -13.74 -12.91
CA ASP A 145 -1.20 -13.83 -14.23
C ASP A 145 -2.73 -13.85 -14.16
N LYS A 146 -3.28 -13.23 -13.12
CA LYS A 146 -4.72 -13.10 -12.89
C LYS A 146 -5.14 -11.64 -12.96
N TRP A 147 -6.18 -11.39 -13.73
CA TRP A 147 -7.04 -10.24 -13.52
C TRP A 147 -7.85 -10.48 -12.26
N SER A 148 -7.71 -9.59 -11.29
CA SER A 148 -8.45 -9.68 -10.03
C SER A 148 -9.18 -8.37 -9.74
N GLY A 149 -10.28 -8.47 -9.01
CA GLY A 149 -11.07 -7.31 -8.58
C GLY A 149 -11.69 -7.55 -7.22
N GLY A 150 -12.09 -6.46 -6.58
CA GLY A 150 -12.50 -6.50 -5.19
C GLY A 150 -13.01 -5.18 -4.67
N ILE A 151 -13.23 -5.14 -3.36
CA ILE A 151 -13.63 -3.93 -2.63
C ILE A 151 -12.58 -3.63 -1.58
N ALA A 152 -12.26 -2.35 -1.42
CA ALA A 152 -11.44 -1.84 -0.34
C ALA A 152 -12.20 -0.75 0.43
N ALA A 153 -11.99 -0.69 1.73
CA ALA A 153 -12.50 0.36 2.60
C ALA A 153 -11.41 0.82 3.54
N VAL A 154 -11.42 2.10 3.89
CA VAL A 154 -10.46 2.72 4.79
C VAL A 154 -11.17 3.72 5.68
N GLY A 155 -10.76 3.78 6.94
CA GLY A 155 -11.26 4.74 7.91
C GLY A 155 -10.12 5.18 8.83
N LEU A 156 -10.08 6.47 9.14
CA LEU A 156 -9.06 7.04 10.02
C LEU A 156 -9.57 8.26 10.78
N ALA A 157 -8.93 8.51 11.92
CA ALA A 157 -9.10 9.69 12.74
C ALA A 157 -7.73 10.30 13.04
N MET A 158 -7.69 11.63 13.19
CA MET A 158 -6.45 12.37 13.46
C MET A 158 -6.50 13.20 14.76
N PRO A 159 -6.79 12.59 15.94
CA PRO A 159 -6.93 13.34 17.18
C PRO A 159 -5.57 13.81 17.71
N GLY A 160 -5.43 15.11 17.96
CA GLY A 160 -4.20 15.68 18.52
C GLY A 160 -2.98 15.36 17.66
N ASN A 161 -2.01 14.63 18.19
CA ASN A 161 -0.79 14.24 17.47
C ASN A 161 -0.88 12.86 16.80
N TRP A 162 -2.02 12.17 16.90
CA TRP A 162 -2.18 10.82 16.39
C TRP A 162 -2.77 10.81 14.98
N VAL A 163 -2.41 9.81 14.19
CA VAL A 163 -3.17 9.36 13.01
C VAL A 163 -3.41 7.87 13.21
N VAL A 164 -4.67 7.50 13.44
CA VAL A 164 -5.06 6.11 13.68
C VAL A 164 -6.10 5.70 12.65
N GLY A 165 -5.95 4.51 12.08
CA GLY A 165 -6.88 4.05 11.08
C GLY A 165 -6.71 2.60 10.71
N SER A 166 -7.57 2.18 9.80
CA SER A 166 -7.57 0.83 9.26
C SER A 166 -8.00 0.83 7.81
N LEU A 167 -7.39 -0.05 7.03
CA LEU A 167 -7.72 -0.36 5.65
C LEU A 167 -8.03 -1.86 5.57
N VAL A 168 -9.18 -2.20 5.00
CA VAL A 168 -9.54 -3.58 4.68
C VAL A 168 -9.76 -3.70 3.19
N SER A 169 -9.41 -4.84 2.62
CA SER A 169 -9.79 -5.17 1.26
C SER A 169 -10.06 -6.66 1.12
N ASN A 170 -10.88 -7.02 0.14
CA ASN A 170 -10.97 -8.40 -0.31
C ASN A 170 -10.92 -8.44 -1.83
N ILE A 171 -10.04 -9.26 -2.38
CA ILE A 171 -9.76 -9.36 -3.81
C ILE A 171 -9.97 -10.79 -4.27
N TRP A 172 -10.66 -10.95 -5.39
CA TRP A 172 -10.89 -12.24 -6.05
C TRP A 172 -10.36 -12.22 -7.47
N SER A 173 -9.84 -13.35 -7.95
CA SER A 173 -9.54 -13.51 -9.38
C SER A 173 -10.83 -13.53 -10.19
N ILE A 174 -10.86 -12.76 -11.26
CA ILE A 174 -11.95 -12.68 -12.25
C ILE A 174 -11.60 -13.52 -13.48
N GLY A 175 -10.32 -13.58 -13.86
CA GLY A 175 -9.85 -14.35 -15.01
C GLY A 175 -8.34 -14.25 -15.19
N GLY A 176 -7.82 -14.77 -16.30
CA GLY A 176 -6.38 -14.79 -16.60
C GLY A 176 -5.80 -16.21 -16.72
N SER A 177 -4.57 -16.30 -17.22
CA SER A 177 -3.87 -17.56 -17.51
C SER A 177 -3.22 -18.20 -16.28
N GLY A 178 -3.13 -17.48 -15.16
CA GLY A 178 -2.61 -17.99 -13.90
C GLY A 178 -3.32 -19.26 -13.45
N LYS A 179 -2.55 -20.19 -12.86
CA LYS A 179 -3.07 -21.51 -12.45
C LYS A 179 -3.86 -21.47 -11.14
N ASN A 180 -3.52 -20.57 -10.23
CA ASN A 180 -4.13 -20.48 -8.91
C ASN A 180 -5.14 -19.33 -8.88
N ASP A 181 -6.33 -19.59 -8.36
CA ASP A 181 -7.32 -18.54 -8.12
C ASP A 181 -6.90 -17.68 -6.93
N VAL A 182 -7.25 -16.39 -7.01
CA VAL A 182 -6.98 -15.40 -5.96
C VAL A 182 -8.23 -15.25 -5.13
N ASN A 183 -8.09 -15.35 -3.81
CA ASN A 183 -9.08 -14.92 -2.82
C ASN A 183 -8.30 -14.44 -1.60
N LEU A 184 -8.05 -13.13 -1.54
CA LEU A 184 -7.17 -12.53 -0.56
C LEU A 184 -7.91 -11.42 0.17
N PHE A 185 -8.22 -11.70 1.43
CA PHE A 185 -8.64 -10.68 2.39
C PHE A 185 -7.38 -10.06 2.98
N THR A 186 -7.33 -8.74 3.05
CA THR A 186 -6.31 -8.04 3.80
C THR A 186 -6.92 -7.09 4.81
N TRP A 187 -6.31 -7.03 5.99
CA TRP A 187 -6.61 -6.05 7.01
C TRP A 187 -5.30 -5.42 7.48
N GLN A 188 -5.20 -4.11 7.24
CA GLN A 188 -4.14 -3.27 7.75
C GLN A 188 -4.72 -2.34 8.80
N TYR A 189 -4.05 -2.20 9.93
CA TYR A 189 -4.26 -1.07 10.82
C TYR A 189 -2.99 -0.25 10.90
N PHE A 190 -3.11 1.06 11.10
CA PHE A 190 -1.97 1.95 11.21
C PHE A 190 -2.15 2.93 12.36
N ILE A 191 -1.07 3.16 13.08
CA ILE A 191 -0.97 4.08 14.20
C ILE A 191 0.28 4.92 13.95
N ASN A 192 0.11 6.22 13.78
CA ASN A 192 1.20 7.18 13.69
C ASN A 192 1.14 8.15 14.87
N TYR A 193 2.29 8.43 15.45
CA TYR A 193 2.46 9.48 16.45
C TYR A 193 3.37 10.58 15.90
N ASN A 194 2.82 11.78 15.75
CA ASN A 194 3.53 12.94 15.21
C ASN A 194 4.37 13.62 16.30
N LEU A 195 5.65 13.79 16.00
CA LEU A 195 6.64 14.50 16.77
C LEU A 195 6.82 15.92 16.20
N PRO A 196 7.47 16.84 16.95
CA PRO A 196 7.83 18.15 16.43
C PRO A 196 8.64 18.07 15.12
N ASN A 197 8.60 19.14 14.33
CA ASN A 197 9.35 19.28 13.07
C ASN A 197 8.96 18.30 11.95
N GLY A 198 7.79 17.68 12.01
CA GLY A 198 7.27 16.80 10.95
C GLY A 198 7.79 15.37 11.01
N TRP A 199 8.53 15.01 12.07
CA TRP A 199 8.89 13.62 12.36
C TRP A 199 7.68 12.86 12.87
N TYR A 200 7.64 11.55 12.64
CA TYR A 200 6.61 10.68 13.20
C TYR A 200 7.14 9.27 13.40
N LEU A 201 6.52 8.55 14.35
CA LEU A 201 6.68 7.11 14.52
C LEU A 201 5.47 6.42 13.92
N THR A 202 5.67 5.31 13.23
CA THR A 202 4.60 4.55 12.58
C THR A 202 4.65 3.08 12.95
N SER A 203 3.48 2.48 13.15
CA SER A 203 3.26 1.04 13.20
C SER A 203 2.07 0.71 12.32
N ALA A 204 2.27 -0.13 11.31
CA ALA A 204 1.25 -0.41 10.30
C ALA A 204 1.21 -1.89 9.85
N PRO A 205 0.96 -2.85 10.76
CA PRO A 205 0.94 -4.26 10.43
C PRO A 205 -0.22 -4.62 9.48
N ILE A 206 0.01 -5.67 8.70
CA ILE A 206 -0.93 -6.19 7.70
C ILE A 206 -1.19 -7.67 8.02
N TYR A 207 -2.46 -8.06 7.95
CA TYR A 207 -2.94 -9.43 8.08
C TYR A 207 -3.64 -9.83 6.78
N GLY A 208 -3.50 -11.09 6.37
CA GLY A 208 -4.15 -11.67 5.19
C GLY A 208 -3.80 -13.13 5.04
#